data_AF-A0A928GM05-F1
#
_entry.id   AF-A0A928GM05-F1
#
_cell.length_a   1.000
_cell.length_b   1.000
_cell.length_c   1.000
_cell.angle_alpha   90.00
_cell.angle_beta   90.00
_cell.angle_gamma   90.00
#
_symmetry.space_group_name_H-M   'P 1'
#
loop_
_entity.id
_entity.type
_entity.pdbx_description
1 polymer ?
#
loop_
_entity_poly.entity_id
_entity_poly.type
_entity_poly.pdbx_seq_one_letter_code
_entity_poly.pdbx_strand_id
1 'polypeptide(L)'
;MEKNFIRVRSIKDITISSSLLLIGIILSIVFDSNGAVYGGIALIILGLILAFVLKSGYKDTESGEFYKKRDFSFSKKMKASLLSALASSPENINPSEEGEGIRLEIFYSKASGKAFLQLFEYVPFQYHPCSEVHEYEIDRIKNLVQ
;
A
#
# COMPACT_ATOMS: atom_id res chain seq x y z
N MET A 1 -4.27 -20.26 -4.99
CA MET A 1 -4.95 -19.33 -5.93
C MET A 1 -3.99 -18.17 -6.19
N GLU A 2 -3.60 -17.90 -7.44
CA GLU A 2 -2.66 -16.81 -7.77
C GLU A 2 -3.42 -15.48 -7.91
N LYS A 3 -3.56 -14.74 -6.80
CA LYS A 3 -4.14 -13.40 -6.81
C LYS A 3 -3.11 -12.38 -7.29
N ASN A 4 -3.40 -11.71 -8.40
CA ASN A 4 -2.54 -10.69 -8.99
C ASN A 4 -3.05 -9.29 -8.67
N PHE A 5 -2.27 -8.53 -7.90
CA PHE A 5 -2.58 -7.14 -7.54
C PHE A 5 -1.71 -6.17 -8.34
N ILE A 6 -2.34 -5.27 -9.09
CA ILE A 6 -1.67 -4.18 -9.79
C ILE A 6 -1.74 -2.89 -8.98
N ARG A 7 -0.66 -2.09 -9.03
CA ARG A 7 -0.66 -0.75 -8.43
C ARG A 7 -1.50 0.21 -9.26
N VAL A 8 -2.44 0.88 -8.61
CA VAL A 8 -3.34 1.87 -9.20
C VAL A 8 -3.29 3.18 -8.43
N ARG A 9 -3.79 4.26 -9.06
CA ARG A 9 -3.91 5.55 -8.38
C ARG A 9 -5.05 5.49 -7.38
N SER A 10 -4.76 5.87 -6.15
CA SER A 10 -5.75 6.09 -5.11
C SER A 10 -6.40 7.46 -5.27
N ILE A 11 -7.60 7.64 -4.71
CA ILE A 11 -8.25 8.96 -4.62
C ILE A 11 -7.31 9.96 -3.92
N LYS A 12 -6.59 9.52 -2.89
CA LYS A 12 -5.59 10.38 -2.21
C LYS A 12 -4.50 10.88 -3.17
N ASP A 13 -4.03 10.02 -4.07
CA ASP A 13 -2.98 10.37 -5.03
C ASP A 13 -3.49 11.43 -6.02
N ILE A 14 -4.74 11.27 -6.47
CA ILE A 14 -5.41 12.22 -7.36
C ILE A 14 -5.62 13.56 -6.64
N THR A 15 -6.06 13.54 -5.38
CA THR A 15 -6.26 14.77 -4.60
C THR A 15 -4.95 15.54 -4.40
N ILE A 16 -3.84 14.85 -4.05
CA ILE A 16 -2.53 15.49 -3.85
C ILE A 16 -2.01 16.11 -5.15
N SER A 17 -2.04 15.35 -6.24
CA SER A 17 -1.55 15.87 -7.53
C SER A 17 -2.43 17.01 -8.05
N SER A 18 -3.76 16.90 -7.93
CA SER A 18 -4.68 17.95 -8.36
C SER A 18 -4.58 19.22 -7.51
N SER A 19 -4.37 19.11 -6.20
CA SER A 19 -4.22 20.30 -5.34
C SER A 19 -2.95 21.07 -5.65
N LEU A 20 -1.83 20.38 -5.91
CA LEU A 20 -0.57 21.00 -6.33
C LEU A 20 -0.71 21.76 -7.65
N LEU A 21 -1.41 21.18 -8.63
CA LEU A 21 -1.69 21.85 -9.90
C LEU A 21 -2.51 23.12 -9.69
N LEU A 22 -3.59 23.05 -8.91
CA LEU A 22 -4.45 24.20 -8.64
C LEU A 22 -3.71 25.32 -7.91
N ILE A 23 -2.96 24.99 -6.85
CA ILE A 23 -2.17 25.97 -6.10
C ILE A 23 -1.11 26.61 -7.01
N GLY A 24 -0.44 25.81 -7.84
CA GLY A 24 0.54 26.31 -8.79
C GLY A 24 -0.05 27.28 -9.80
N ILE A 25 -1.21 26.96 -10.38
CA ILE A 25 -1.93 27.84 -11.31
C ILE A 25 -2.33 29.15 -10.63
N ILE A 26 -2.88 29.08 -9.41
CA ILE A 26 -3.27 30.26 -8.65
C ILE A 26 -2.06 31.15 -8.38
N LEU A 27 -0.94 30.57 -7.93
CA LEU A 27 0.28 31.34 -7.67
C LEU A 27 0.85 32.01 -8.91
N SER A 28 0.81 31.34 -10.06
CA SER A 28 1.33 31.89 -11.32
C SER A 28 0.45 32.98 -11.95
N ILE A 29 -0.85 33.00 -11.66
CA ILE A 29 -1.80 33.97 -12.26
C ILE A 29 -2.09 35.14 -11.33
N VAL A 30 -2.22 34.90 -10.02
CA VAL A 30 -2.73 35.89 -9.07
C VAL A 30 -1.65 36.85 -8.56
N PHE A 31 -0.37 36.43 -8.58
CA PHE A 31 0.72 37.21 -7.99
C PHE A 31 1.71 37.69 -9.07
N ASP A 32 1.98 38.99 -9.09
CA ASP A 32 2.90 39.62 -10.06
C ASP A 32 4.39 39.50 -9.70
N SER A 33 4.71 38.96 -8.51
CA SER A 33 6.11 38.77 -8.13
C SER A 33 6.73 37.62 -8.93
N ASN A 34 7.89 37.86 -9.53
CA ASN A 34 8.64 36.82 -10.27
C ASN A 34 8.84 35.55 -9.43
N GLY A 35 9.07 35.69 -8.12
CA GLY A 35 9.20 34.56 -7.19
C GLY A 35 7.94 33.70 -7.09
N ALA A 36 6.76 34.31 -7.00
CA ALA A 36 5.49 33.58 -6.98
C ALA A 36 5.20 32.89 -8.31
N VAL A 37 5.53 33.54 -9.43
CA VAL A 37 5.36 32.94 -10.77
C VAL A 37 6.25 31.71 -10.94
N TYR A 38 7.55 31.81 -10.65
CA TYR A 38 8.47 30.66 -10.73
C TYR A 38 8.10 29.55 -9.74
N GLY A 39 7.68 29.91 -8.52
CA GLY A 39 7.19 28.95 -7.54
C GLY A 39 5.93 28.22 -8.02
N GLY A 40 4.97 28.93 -8.62
CA GLY A 40 3.76 28.35 -9.18
C GLY A 40 4.05 27.36 -10.32
N ILE A 41 4.95 27.73 -11.24
CA ILE A 41 5.39 26.83 -12.33
C ILE A 41 6.04 25.56 -11.76
N ALA A 42 6.90 25.69 -10.75
CA ALA A 42 7.52 24.53 -10.11
C ALA A 42 6.49 23.58 -9.48
N LEU A 43 5.45 24.12 -8.83
CA LEU A 43 4.35 23.31 -8.26
C LEU A 43 3.51 22.64 -9.34
N ILE A 44 3.28 23.29 -10.48
CA ILE A 44 2.59 22.67 -11.63
C ILE A 44 3.39 21.47 -12.13
N ILE A 45 4.70 21.64 -12.36
CA ILE A 45 5.58 20.56 -12.81
C ILE A 45 5.57 19.41 -11.80
N LEU A 46 5.70 19.71 -10.51
CA LEU A 46 5.67 18.69 -9.45
C LEU A 46 4.31 17.97 -9.41
N GLY A 47 3.21 18.69 -9.53
CA GLY A 47 1.85 18.13 -9.57
C GLY A 47 1.67 17.18 -10.76
N LEU A 48 2.19 17.54 -11.95
CA LEU A 48 2.19 16.67 -13.12
C LEU A 48 3.02 15.40 -12.88
N ILE A 49 4.25 15.53 -12.37
CA ILE A 49 5.11 14.37 -12.07
C ILE A 49 4.41 13.43 -11.09
N LEU A 50 3.88 13.96 -9.98
CA LEU A 50 3.18 13.17 -8.99
C LEU A 50 1.91 12.52 -9.53
N ALA A 51 1.19 13.19 -10.45
CA ALA A 51 0.06 12.57 -11.12
C ALA A 51 0.48 11.27 -11.81
N PHE A 52 1.64 11.22 -12.47
CA PHE A 52 2.09 10.01 -13.17
C PHE A 52 2.74 8.95 -12.27
N VAL A 53 3.50 9.38 -11.26
CA VAL A 53 4.33 8.49 -10.43
C VAL A 53 3.56 7.90 -9.26
N LEU A 54 2.65 8.64 -8.65
CA LEU A 54 2.02 8.23 -7.39
C LEU A 54 0.94 7.16 -7.66
N LYS A 55 1.20 5.93 -7.21
CA LYS A 55 0.29 4.80 -7.26
C LYS A 55 0.31 4.07 -5.92
N SER A 56 -0.51 4.54 -4.98
CA SER A 56 -0.59 3.98 -3.62
C SER A 56 -1.68 2.94 -3.43
N GLY A 57 -2.63 2.84 -4.38
CA GLY A 57 -3.71 1.86 -4.34
C GLY A 57 -3.32 0.54 -4.99
N TYR A 58 -4.08 -0.51 -4.68
CA TYR A 58 -3.97 -1.81 -5.33
C TYR A 58 -5.32 -2.20 -5.92
N LYS A 59 -5.29 -2.87 -7.07
CA LYS A 59 -6.48 -3.40 -7.72
C LYS A 59 -6.24 -4.86 -8.07
N ASP A 60 -7.19 -5.71 -7.73
CA ASP A 60 -7.20 -7.10 -8.17
C ASP A 60 -7.55 -7.15 -9.66
N THR A 61 -6.73 -7.84 -10.46
CA THR A 61 -6.94 -7.95 -11.91
C THR A 61 -8.14 -8.80 -12.27
N GLU A 62 -8.51 -9.76 -11.43
CA GLU A 62 -9.64 -10.67 -11.71
C GLU A 62 -10.98 -10.04 -11.30
N SER A 63 -11.11 -9.62 -10.04
CA SER A 63 -12.36 -9.05 -9.53
C SER A 63 -12.57 -7.58 -9.87
N GLY A 64 -11.49 -6.86 -10.19
CA GLY A 64 -11.53 -5.41 -10.37
C GLY A 64 -11.71 -4.61 -9.08
N GLU A 65 -11.73 -5.27 -7.92
CA GLU A 65 -11.88 -4.61 -6.64
C GLU A 65 -10.62 -3.87 -6.20
N PHE A 66 -10.82 -2.79 -5.42
CA PHE A 66 -9.74 -1.98 -4.88
C PHE A 66 -9.34 -2.41 -3.48
N TYR A 67 -8.04 -2.57 -3.27
CA TYR A 67 -7.43 -2.99 -2.02
C TYR A 67 -6.42 -1.95 -1.52
N LYS A 68 -6.22 -1.93 -0.21
CA LYS A 68 -5.10 -1.26 0.45
C LYS A 68 -4.08 -2.30 0.87
N LYS A 69 -2.81 -1.93 0.84
CA LYS A 69 -1.71 -2.78 1.31
C LYS A 69 -1.25 -2.34 2.71
N ARG A 70 -0.97 -3.31 3.57
CA ARG A 70 -0.10 -3.17 4.75
C ARG A 70 0.98 -4.24 4.71
N ASP A 71 2.14 -3.92 5.27
CA ASP A 71 3.23 -4.85 5.43
C ASP A 71 3.79 -4.79 6.85
N PHE A 72 4.10 -5.96 7.39
CA PHE A 72 4.73 -6.14 8.71
C PHE A 72 5.97 -6.99 8.52
N SER A 73 7.06 -6.63 9.21
CA SER A 73 8.32 -7.37 9.13
C SER A 73 8.61 -8.07 10.47
N PHE A 74 8.93 -9.36 10.39
CA PHE A 74 9.15 -10.24 11.52
C PHE A 74 10.51 -10.92 11.42
N SER A 75 11.01 -11.39 12.57
CA SER A 75 12.24 -12.18 12.64
C SER A 75 12.10 -13.53 11.95
N LYS A 76 13.18 -14.01 11.30
CA LYS A 76 13.24 -15.37 10.70
C LYS A 76 12.83 -16.50 11.66
N LYS A 77 13.11 -16.35 12.96
CA LYS A 77 12.79 -17.36 13.98
C LYS A 77 11.28 -17.63 14.09
N MET A 78 10.46 -16.65 13.74
CA MET A 78 9.00 -16.75 13.82
C MET A 78 8.35 -17.44 12.62
N LYS A 79 9.11 -17.85 11.60
CA LYS A 79 8.58 -18.43 10.35
C LYS A 79 7.55 -19.52 10.59
N ALA A 80 7.90 -20.52 11.39
CA ALA A 80 7.04 -21.66 11.65
C ALA A 80 5.75 -21.25 12.38
N SER A 81 5.86 -20.34 13.35
CA SER A 81 4.71 -19.81 14.10
C SER A 81 3.81 -18.94 13.24
N LEU A 82 4.38 -18.15 12.32
CA LEU A 82 3.61 -17.30 11.41
C LEU A 82 2.89 -18.14 10.35
N LEU A 83 3.53 -19.17 9.82
CA LEU A 83 2.90 -20.10 8.86
C LEU A 83 1.73 -20.86 9.51
N SER A 84 1.88 -21.33 10.75
CA SER A 84 0.79 -22.00 11.47
C SER A 84 -0.33 -21.03 11.85
N ALA A 85 0.00 -19.83 12.32
CA ALA A 85 -0.99 -18.78 12.60
C ALA A 85 -1.75 -18.37 11.32
N LEU A 86 -1.04 -18.22 10.21
CA LEU A 86 -1.65 -17.88 8.92
C LEU A 86 -2.59 -18.97 8.40
N ALA A 87 -2.36 -20.25 8.72
CA ALA A 87 -3.23 -21.35 8.30
C ALA A 87 -4.44 -21.55 9.22
N SER A 88 -4.29 -21.33 10.53
CA SER A 88 -5.31 -21.72 11.52
C SER A 88 -5.97 -20.55 12.24
N SER A 89 -5.23 -19.49 12.58
CA SER A 89 -5.69 -18.43 13.48
C SER A 89 -4.91 -17.12 13.25
N PRO A 90 -5.25 -16.35 12.21
CA PRO A 90 -4.52 -15.12 11.85
C PRO A 90 -4.69 -14.00 12.90
N GLU A 91 -5.68 -14.11 13.79
CA GLU A 91 -5.94 -13.20 14.92
C GLU A 91 -4.78 -13.13 15.92
N ASN A 92 -4.01 -14.21 16.03
CA ASN A 92 -2.91 -14.34 16.98
C ASN A 92 -1.60 -13.70 16.49
N ILE A 93 -1.57 -13.16 15.27
CA ILE A 93 -0.39 -12.49 14.74
C ILE A 93 -0.27 -11.14 15.44
N ASN A 94 0.76 -10.97 16.27
CA ASN A 94 1.04 -9.72 16.95
C ASN A 94 1.99 -8.84 16.11
N PRO A 95 1.52 -7.71 15.55
CA PRO A 95 2.35 -6.83 14.72
C PRO A 95 3.46 -6.10 15.50
N SER A 96 3.46 -6.17 16.84
CA SER A 96 4.46 -5.48 17.68
C SER A 96 5.82 -6.21 17.71
N GLU A 97 5.88 -7.46 17.28
CA GLU A 97 7.11 -8.25 17.24
C GLU A 97 7.89 -7.96 15.96
N GLU A 98 8.38 -6.72 15.84
CA GLU A 98 9.16 -6.29 14.69
C GLU A 98 10.51 -7.02 14.61
N GLY A 99 10.89 -7.42 13.39
CA GLY A 99 12.18 -8.02 13.14
C GLY A 99 12.52 -8.11 11.66
N GLU A 100 13.71 -8.64 11.36
CA GLU A 100 14.19 -8.78 9.99
C GLU A 100 14.16 -10.24 9.51
N GLY A 101 13.63 -10.44 8.30
CA GLY A 101 13.78 -11.68 7.55
C GLY A 101 12.49 -12.30 7.01
N ILE A 102 11.33 -11.94 7.55
CA ILE A 102 10.02 -12.36 7.03
C ILE A 102 9.14 -11.12 6.90
N ARG A 103 8.44 -10.99 5.78
CA ARG A 103 7.45 -9.93 5.56
C ARG A 103 6.07 -10.55 5.38
N LEU A 104 5.11 -10.11 6.17
CA LEU A 104 3.69 -10.37 5.94
C LEU A 104 3.13 -9.23 5.10
N GLU A 105 2.61 -9.54 3.92
CA GLU A 105 1.87 -8.60 3.10
C GLU A 105 0.37 -8.86 3.22
N ILE A 106 -0.40 -7.80 3.45
CA ILE A 106 -1.84 -7.84 3.65
C ILE A 106 -2.50 -6.89 2.65
N PHE A 107 -3.34 -7.43 1.77
CA PHE A 107 -4.20 -6.67 0.88
C PHE A 107 -5.63 -6.72 1.38
N TYR A 108 -6.21 -5.60 1.80
CA TYR A 108 -7.55 -5.57 2.38
C TYR A 108 -8.46 -4.54 1.72
N SER A 109 -9.76 -4.86 1.66
CA SER A 109 -10.81 -3.99 1.12
C SER A 109 -11.95 -3.83 2.12
N LYS A 110 -12.06 -2.65 2.73
CA LYS A 110 -13.18 -2.35 3.66
C LYS A 110 -14.56 -2.38 2.96
N ALA A 111 -14.59 -2.27 1.63
CA ALA A 111 -15.82 -2.30 0.85
C ALA A 111 -16.36 -3.72 0.66
N SER A 112 -15.47 -4.68 0.35
CA SER A 112 -15.86 -6.09 0.19
C SER A 112 -15.74 -6.91 1.46
N GLY A 113 -15.13 -6.37 2.53
CA GLY A 113 -14.93 -7.09 3.78
C GLY A 113 -13.85 -8.17 3.70
N LYS A 114 -13.08 -8.22 2.60
CA LYS A 114 -12.09 -9.25 2.30
C LYS A 114 -10.66 -8.79 2.52
N ALA A 115 -9.82 -9.72 2.88
CA ALA A 115 -8.38 -9.53 3.00
C ALA A 115 -7.61 -10.76 2.52
N PHE A 116 -6.47 -10.50 1.90
CA PHE A 116 -5.54 -11.49 1.38
C PHE A 116 -4.21 -11.32 2.09
N LEU A 117 -3.70 -12.40 2.67
CA LEU A 117 -2.47 -12.41 3.42
C LEU A 117 -1.47 -13.36 2.75
N GLN A 118 -0.22 -12.93 2.67
CA GLN A 118 0.87 -13.76 2.15
C GLN A 118 2.18 -13.44 2.88
N LEU A 119 2.92 -14.48 3.22
CA LEU A 119 4.25 -14.36 3.81
C LEU A 119 5.32 -14.44 2.73
N PHE A 120 6.34 -13.62 2.92
CA PHE A 120 7.54 -13.55 2.10
C PHE A 120 8.76 -13.73 2.99
N GLU A 121 9.69 -14.57 2.57
CA GLU A 121 10.99 -14.69 3.22
C GLU A 121 12.04 -13.87 2.47
N TYR A 122 12.87 -13.17 3.22
CA TYR A 122 14.05 -12.53 2.68
C TYR A 122 15.16 -13.57 2.46
N VAL A 123 15.42 -13.86 1.20
CA VAL A 123 16.62 -14.54 0.71
C VAL A 123 17.53 -13.43 0.16
N PRO A 124 18.86 -13.48 0.30
CA PRO A 124 19.72 -12.33 -0.04
C PRO A 124 19.31 -11.63 -1.35
N PHE A 125 19.05 -10.33 -1.24
CA PHE A 125 18.62 -9.41 -2.31
C PHE A 125 17.17 -9.54 -2.81
N GLN A 126 16.39 -10.56 -2.42
CA GLN A 126 15.01 -10.76 -2.92
C GLN A 126 14.04 -11.36 -1.88
N TYR A 127 12.79 -10.90 -1.92
CA TYR A 127 11.70 -11.50 -1.14
C TYR A 127 11.01 -12.58 -1.98
N HIS A 128 11.01 -13.81 -1.47
CA HIS A 128 10.31 -14.93 -2.10
C HIS A 128 9.07 -15.31 -1.30
N PRO A 129 7.93 -15.60 -1.97
CA PRO A 129 6.75 -16.08 -1.28
C PRO A 129 7.07 -17.39 -0.56
N CYS A 130 6.77 -17.47 0.73
CA CYS A 130 6.98 -18.65 1.55
C CYS A 130 5.67 -19.26 2.07
N SER A 131 4.53 -18.64 1.76
CA SER A 131 3.18 -19.18 1.95
C SER A 131 2.34 -19.02 0.69
N GLU A 132 1.25 -19.79 0.64
CA GLU A 132 0.14 -19.50 -0.26
C GLU A 132 -0.58 -18.22 0.17
N VAL A 133 -1.41 -17.68 -0.73
CA VAL A 133 -2.29 -16.56 -0.43
C VAL A 133 -3.51 -17.08 0.34
N HIS A 134 -3.71 -16.59 1.56
CA HIS A 134 -4.88 -16.92 2.36
C HIS A 134 -5.90 -15.80 2.31
N GLU A 135 -7.16 -16.14 1.99
CA GLU A 135 -8.29 -15.23 2.02
C GLU A 135 -8.98 -15.29 3.39
N TYR A 136 -9.17 -14.12 4.00
CA TYR A 136 -9.84 -13.95 5.28
C TYR A 136 -10.84 -12.80 5.21
N GLU A 137 -11.87 -12.85 6.07
CA GLU A 137 -12.71 -11.70 6.35
C GLU A 137 -11.93 -10.68 7.20
N ILE A 138 -12.11 -9.39 6.91
CA ILE A 138 -11.46 -8.29 7.65
C ILE A 138 -11.77 -8.38 9.14
N ASP A 139 -12.95 -8.88 9.51
CA ASP A 139 -13.34 -8.99 10.90
C ASP A 139 -12.42 -9.90 11.72
N ARG A 140 -11.86 -10.95 11.09
CA ARG A 140 -10.89 -11.86 11.70
C ARG A 140 -9.47 -11.31 11.76
N ILE A 141 -9.18 -10.19 11.11
CA ILE A 141 -7.83 -9.62 11.10
C ILE A 141 -7.82 -8.15 11.49
N LYS A 142 -8.82 -7.71 12.26
CA LYS A 142 -8.94 -6.31 12.71
C LYS A 142 -7.63 -5.80 13.31
N ASN A 143 -6.98 -6.61 14.14
CA ASN A 143 -5.71 -6.26 14.80
C ASN A 143 -4.58 -5.89 13.81
N LEU A 144 -4.64 -6.37 12.57
CA LEU A 144 -3.63 -6.11 11.53
C LEU A 144 -4.02 -4.96 10.60
N VAL A 145 -5.33 -4.67 10.49
CA VAL A 145 -5.91 -3.73 9.52
C VAL A 145 -6.34 -2.40 10.15
N GLN A 146 -6.37 -2.30 11.48
CA GLN A 146 -6.85 -1.13 12.23
C GLN A 146 -6.06 0.14 11.96
#